data_AF-A0A7Y0R308-F1
#
_entry.id   AF-A0A7Y0R308-F1
#
_cell.length_a   1.000
_cell.length_b   1.000
_cell.length_c   1.000
_cell.angle_alpha   90.00
_cell.angle_beta   90.00
_cell.angle_gamma   90.00
#
_symmetry.space_group_name_H-M   'P 1'
#
loop_
_entity.id
_entity.type
_entity.pdbx_description
1 polymer ?
#
loop_
_entity_poly.entity_id
_entity_poly.type
_entity_poly.pdbx_seq_one_letter_code
_entity_poly.pdbx_strand_id
1 'polypeptide(L)'
;GLAPTSSTTATLVMGDALAVALLQARGFSAEDFALSHPGGALGRKLLLKLSDIMHFGNALPKVSPDALIRDALLEISEKGLGMTAIVDEHDAMLGIFTDGDLRRTLDKRIDIHTTAIGEVMTKNPTTAHPEMLAVEGLNL
;
A
#
# COMPACT_ATOMS: atom_id res chain seq x y z
N GLY A 1 56.51 -16.82 19.91
CA GLY A 1 55.91 -15.82 19.01
C GLY A 1 54.46 -15.69 19.38
N LEU A 2 53.96 -14.47 19.57
CA LEU A 2 52.53 -14.22 19.79
C LEU A 2 51.78 -14.65 18.52
N ALA A 3 50.78 -15.53 18.66
CA ALA A 3 49.95 -15.92 17.53
C ALA A 3 49.27 -14.66 16.94
N PRO A 4 49.30 -14.44 15.61
CA PRO A 4 48.69 -13.27 15.01
C PRO A 4 47.16 -13.38 15.10
N THR A 5 46.56 -12.74 16.12
CA THR A 5 45.12 -12.77 16.39
C THR A 5 44.31 -11.86 15.45
N SER A 6 44.97 -11.02 14.65
CA SER A 6 44.32 -10.07 13.73
C SER A 6 44.01 -10.66 12.33
N SER A 7 44.56 -11.84 12.02
CA SER A 7 44.51 -12.41 10.66
C SER A 7 43.11 -12.79 10.18
N THR A 8 42.23 -13.23 11.10
CA THR A 8 40.82 -13.52 10.80
C THR A 8 40.04 -12.25 10.48
N THR A 9 40.21 -11.20 11.29
CA THR A 9 39.58 -9.89 11.05
C THR A 9 40.06 -9.28 9.73
N ALA A 10 41.37 -9.32 9.45
CA ALA A 10 41.92 -8.81 8.20
C ALA A 10 41.35 -9.55 6.98
N THR A 11 41.19 -10.88 7.07
CA THR A 11 40.58 -11.67 6.00
C THR A 11 39.11 -11.31 5.76
N LEU A 12 38.31 -11.11 6.82
CA LEU A 12 36.90 -10.68 6.68
C LEU A 12 36.78 -9.31 6.01
N VAL A 13 37.62 -8.36 6.40
CA VAL A 13 37.65 -7.01 5.81
C VAL A 13 38.07 -7.06 4.33
N MET A 14 39.11 -7.84 3.99
CA MET A 14 39.52 -8.01 2.59
C MET A 14 38.42 -8.67 1.75
N GLY A 15 37.71 -9.66 2.29
CA GLY A 15 36.59 -10.32 1.62
C GLY A 15 35.44 -9.35 1.31
N ASP A 16 35.04 -8.54 2.29
CA ASP A 16 33.99 -7.53 2.12
C ASP A 16 34.41 -6.46 1.09
N ALA A 17 35.63 -5.94 1.20
CA ALA A 17 36.17 -4.96 0.27
C ALA A 17 36.19 -5.48 -1.17
N LEU A 18 36.60 -6.74 -1.39
CA LEU A 18 36.61 -7.36 -2.71
C LEU A 18 35.19 -7.57 -3.26
N ALA A 19 34.25 -8.00 -2.42
CA ALA A 19 32.85 -8.16 -2.81
C ALA A 19 32.24 -6.82 -3.25
N VAL A 20 32.40 -5.76 -2.45
CA VAL A 20 31.91 -4.41 -2.78
C VAL A 20 32.56 -3.87 -4.05
N ALA A 21 33.88 -4.01 -4.20
CA ALA A 21 34.59 -3.58 -5.40
C ALA A 21 34.10 -4.31 -6.66
N LEU A 22 33.80 -5.61 -6.56
CA LEU A 22 33.27 -6.40 -7.67
C LEU A 22 31.84 -5.98 -8.04
N LEU A 23 30.97 -5.77 -7.03
CA LEU A 23 29.61 -5.28 -7.24
C LEU A 23 29.62 -3.93 -7.99
N GLN A 24 30.48 -3.01 -7.56
CA GLN A 24 30.66 -1.72 -8.23
C GLN A 24 31.21 -1.86 -9.66
N ALA A 25 32.25 -2.67 -9.84
CA ALA A 25 32.86 -2.88 -11.17
C ALA A 25 31.90 -3.56 -12.17
N ARG A 26 30.95 -4.36 -11.68
CA ARG A 26 29.91 -5.00 -12.48
C ARG A 26 28.67 -4.12 -12.69
N GLY A 27 28.61 -2.95 -12.04
CA GLY A 27 27.45 -2.07 -12.07
C GLY A 27 26.21 -2.68 -11.40
N PHE A 28 26.40 -3.57 -10.43
CA PHE A 28 25.30 -4.27 -9.75
C PHE A 28 24.40 -3.26 -9.03
N SER A 29 23.17 -3.11 -9.50
CA SER A 29 22.24 -2.09 -9.03
C SER A 29 21.39 -2.56 -7.85
N ALA A 30 20.65 -1.63 -7.25
CA ALA A 30 19.64 -1.98 -6.27
C ALA A 30 18.52 -2.83 -6.89
N GLU A 31 18.16 -2.61 -8.16
CA GLU A 31 17.20 -3.46 -8.87
C GLU A 31 17.74 -4.88 -9.06
N ASP A 32 19.03 -5.03 -9.41
CA ASP A 32 19.68 -6.35 -9.54
C ASP A 32 19.67 -7.10 -8.20
N PHE A 33 19.92 -6.38 -7.10
CA PHE A 33 19.81 -6.93 -5.75
C PHE A 33 18.39 -7.42 -5.46
N ALA A 34 17.39 -6.61 -5.79
CA ALA A 34 15.99 -6.90 -5.55
C ALA A 34 15.51 -8.11 -6.34
N LEU A 35 15.90 -8.22 -7.61
CA LEU A 35 15.58 -9.36 -8.48
C LEU A 35 16.22 -10.66 -7.99
N SER A 36 17.42 -10.58 -7.41
CA SER A 36 18.11 -11.74 -6.83
C SER A 36 17.55 -12.15 -5.46
N HIS A 37 16.88 -11.23 -4.75
CA HIS A 37 16.36 -11.44 -3.39
C HIS A 37 14.93 -10.89 -3.21
N PRO A 38 13.95 -11.32 -4.04
CA PRO A 38 12.63 -10.68 -4.08
C PRO A 38 11.83 -10.85 -2.78
N GLY A 39 12.06 -11.94 -2.04
CA GLY A 39 11.41 -12.18 -0.74
C GLY A 39 12.00 -11.40 0.44
N GLY A 40 13.17 -10.77 0.25
CA GLY A 40 13.84 -9.97 1.28
C GLY A 40 13.15 -8.62 1.50
N ALA A 41 13.36 -7.99 2.65
CA ALA A 41 12.77 -6.68 2.97
C ALA A 41 13.14 -5.59 1.93
N LEU A 42 14.40 -5.56 1.50
CA LEU A 42 14.88 -4.62 0.49
C LEU A 42 14.33 -4.95 -0.91
N GLY A 43 14.32 -6.22 -1.29
CA GLY A 43 13.76 -6.66 -2.58
C GLY A 43 12.28 -6.31 -2.71
N ARG A 44 11.47 -6.58 -1.67
CA ARG A 44 10.07 -6.17 -1.61
C ARG A 44 9.91 -4.65 -1.73
N LYS A 45 10.72 -3.86 -1.02
CA LYS A 45 10.63 -2.39 -1.10
C LYS A 45 10.88 -1.84 -2.50
N LEU A 46 11.75 -2.50 -3.28
CA LEU A 46 12.17 -2.05 -4.61
C LEU A 46 11.29 -2.59 -5.75
N LEU A 47 10.57 -3.69 -5.54
CA LEU A 47 9.81 -4.35 -6.61
C LEU A 47 8.30 -4.43 -6.38
N LEU A 48 7.83 -4.30 -5.14
CA LEU A 48 6.41 -4.45 -4.83
C LEU A 48 5.64 -3.26 -5.39
N LYS A 49 4.76 -3.53 -6.35
CA LYS A 49 3.86 -2.54 -6.94
C LYS A 49 2.54 -2.50 -6.20
N LEU A 50 1.79 -1.41 -6.34
CA LEU A 50 0.43 -1.31 -5.81
C LEU A 50 -0.48 -2.39 -6.41
N SER A 51 -0.32 -2.71 -7.70
CA SER A 51 -1.05 -3.79 -8.38
C SER A 51 -0.92 -5.15 -7.71
N ASP A 52 0.20 -5.41 -7.02
CA ASP A 52 0.48 -6.71 -6.40
C ASP A 52 -0.26 -6.89 -5.06
N ILE A 53 -0.73 -5.78 -4.46
CA ILE A 53 -1.37 -5.76 -3.14
C ILE A 53 -2.77 -5.16 -3.14
N MET A 54 -3.20 -4.51 -4.23
CA MET A 54 -4.50 -3.89 -4.32
C MET A 54 -5.63 -4.92 -4.51
N HIS A 55 -6.83 -4.57 -4.06
CA HIS A 55 -8.03 -5.40 -4.22
C HIS A 55 -8.75 -5.09 -5.54
N PHE A 56 -9.37 -6.11 -6.13
CA PHE A 56 -10.05 -6.02 -7.43
C PHE A 56 -11.42 -6.67 -7.40
N GLY A 57 -12.28 -6.26 -8.35
CA GLY A 57 -13.57 -6.90 -8.62
C GLY A 57 -14.46 -6.98 -7.38
N ASN A 58 -15.03 -8.15 -7.13
CA ASN A 58 -15.98 -8.38 -6.03
C ASN A 58 -15.37 -8.26 -4.63
N ALA A 59 -14.04 -8.21 -4.51
CA ALA A 59 -13.35 -7.98 -3.24
C ALA A 59 -13.24 -6.48 -2.90
N LEU A 60 -13.46 -5.59 -3.87
CA LEU A 60 -13.43 -4.14 -3.66
C LEU A 60 -14.83 -3.66 -3.23
N PRO A 61 -15.01 -3.21 -1.98
CA PRO A 61 -16.27 -2.64 -1.52
C PRO A 61 -16.59 -1.37 -2.30
N LYS A 62 -17.76 -1.35 -2.93
CA LYS A 62 -18.24 -0.20 -3.70
C LYS A 62 -19.75 -0.05 -3.63
N VAL A 63 -20.22 1.20 -3.62
CA VAL A 63 -21.65 1.55 -3.60
C VAL A 63 -21.96 2.75 -4.51
N SER A 64 -23.23 2.89 -4.92
CA SER A 64 -23.72 4.08 -5.63
C SER A 64 -23.76 5.31 -4.69
N PRO A 65 -23.60 6.55 -5.19
CA PRO A 65 -23.76 7.76 -4.40
C PRO A 65 -25.15 7.90 -3.73
N ASP A 66 -26.17 7.25 -4.31
CA ASP A 66 -27.55 7.29 -3.80
C ASP A 66 -27.82 6.22 -2.72
N ALA A 67 -26.87 5.31 -2.48
CA ALA A 67 -27.00 4.30 -1.43
C ALA A 67 -27.07 4.96 -0.05
N LEU A 68 -27.82 4.35 0.88
CA LEU A 68 -27.87 4.85 2.25
C LEU A 68 -26.58 4.53 3.00
N ILE A 69 -26.27 5.31 4.03
CA ILE A 69 -25.11 5.04 4.89
C ILE A 69 -25.17 3.63 5.47
N ARG A 70 -26.34 3.16 5.91
CA ARG A 70 -26.52 1.77 6.37
C ARG A 70 -26.03 0.73 5.36
N ASP A 71 -26.35 0.90 4.08
CA ASP A 71 -26.00 -0.05 3.04
C ASP A 71 -24.50 -0.04 2.77
N ALA A 72 -23.88 1.15 2.80
CA ALA A 72 -22.44 1.31 2.76
C ALA A 72 -21.74 0.60 3.94
N LEU A 73 -22.30 0.63 5.15
CA LEU A 73 -21.74 -0.06 6.32
C LEU A 73 -21.83 -1.59 6.21
N LEU A 74 -22.89 -2.12 5.60
CA LEU A 74 -23.00 -3.54 5.31
C LEU A 74 -21.92 -3.96 4.31
N GLU A 75 -21.73 -3.20 3.23
CA GLU A 75 -20.68 -3.46 2.23
C GLU A 75 -19.28 -3.46 2.87
N ILE A 76 -18.97 -2.45 3.71
CA ILE A 76 -17.71 -2.39 4.46
C ILE A 76 -17.50 -3.65 5.31
N SER A 77 -18.54 -4.08 6.03
CA SER A 77 -18.48 -5.23 6.93
C SER A 77 -18.31 -6.55 6.17
N GLU A 78 -18.97 -6.69 5.01
CA GLU A 78 -18.88 -7.88 4.18
C GLU A 78 -17.50 -8.04 3.52
N LYS A 79 -16.86 -6.94 3.11
CA LYS A 79 -15.54 -6.98 2.47
C LYS A 79 -14.37 -6.87 3.43
N GLY A 80 -14.58 -6.32 4.63
CA GLY A 80 -13.58 -6.28 5.70
C GLY A 80 -12.41 -5.31 5.46
N LEU A 81 -12.54 -4.33 4.56
CA LEU A 81 -11.49 -3.34 4.27
C LEU A 81 -11.58 -2.05 5.09
N GLY A 82 -12.63 -1.88 5.92
CA GLY A 82 -12.84 -0.67 6.73
C GLY A 82 -13.18 0.59 5.91
N MET A 83 -13.46 0.41 4.61
CA MET A 83 -13.82 1.47 3.68
C MET A 83 -14.71 0.94 2.56
N THR A 84 -15.43 1.82 1.89
CA THR A 84 -16.10 1.56 0.61
C THR A 84 -15.88 2.72 -0.36
N ALA A 85 -15.71 2.40 -1.64
CA ALA A 85 -15.63 3.40 -2.70
C ALA A 85 -17.04 3.79 -3.14
N ILE A 86 -17.25 5.08 -3.40
CA ILE A 86 -18.49 5.56 -3.99
C ILE A 86 -18.21 5.79 -5.47
N VAL A 87 -18.98 5.12 -6.34
CA VAL A 87 -18.79 5.12 -7.79
C VAL A 87 -20.07 5.48 -8.53
N ASP A 88 -19.95 6.09 -9.71
CA ASP A 88 -21.09 6.34 -10.60
C ASP A 88 -21.51 5.10 -11.40
N GLU A 89 -22.50 5.26 -12.28
CA GLU A 89 -23.00 4.20 -13.17
C GLU A 89 -21.96 3.64 -14.15
N HIS A 90 -20.85 4.36 -14.36
CA HIS A 90 -19.74 3.98 -15.23
C HIS A 90 -18.54 3.43 -14.45
N ASP A 91 -18.70 3.14 -13.16
CA ASP A 91 -17.64 2.71 -12.23
C ASP A 91 -16.55 3.78 -12.00
N ALA A 92 -16.85 5.06 -12.29
CA ALA A 92 -15.95 6.16 -12.02
C ALA A 92 -16.00 6.55 -10.54
N MET A 93 -14.84 6.65 -9.90
CA MET A 93 -14.72 6.98 -8.48
C MET A 93 -15.14 8.42 -8.20
N LEU A 94 -16.16 8.58 -7.36
CA LEU A 94 -16.67 9.86 -6.88
C LEU A 94 -16.13 10.22 -5.49
N GLY A 95 -15.84 9.21 -4.67
CA GLY A 95 -15.36 9.42 -3.31
C GLY A 95 -15.10 8.13 -2.53
N ILE A 96 -14.80 8.29 -1.25
CA ILE A 96 -14.53 7.22 -0.30
C ILE A 96 -15.27 7.47 1.01
N PHE A 97 -15.73 6.41 1.67
CA PHE A 97 -16.24 6.46 3.04
C PHE A 97 -15.58 5.38 3.89
N THR A 98 -15.19 5.75 5.10
CA THR A 98 -14.42 4.89 6.03
C THR A 98 -15.11 4.78 7.40
N ASP A 99 -14.69 3.83 8.23
CA ASP A 99 -15.13 3.76 9.63
C ASP A 99 -14.86 5.07 10.42
N GLY A 100 -13.80 5.79 10.04
CA GLY A 100 -13.49 7.10 10.60
C GLY A 100 -14.53 8.17 10.22
N ASP A 101 -15.07 8.11 9.01
CA ASP A 101 -16.16 8.98 8.55
C ASP A 101 -17.47 8.64 9.26
N LEU A 102 -17.74 7.36 9.52
CA LEU A 102 -18.90 6.94 10.31
C LEU A 102 -18.91 7.63 11.68
N ARG A 103 -17.80 7.57 12.41
CA ARG A 103 -17.69 8.24 13.71
C ARG A 103 -18.03 9.73 13.60
N ARG A 104 -17.44 10.43 12.62
CA ARG A 104 -17.71 11.87 12.38
C ARG A 104 -19.17 12.16 12.01
N THR A 105 -19.81 11.24 11.31
CA THR A 105 -21.20 11.34 10.86
C THR A 105 -22.17 11.20 12.03
N LEU A 106 -21.90 10.26 12.93
CA LEU A 106 -22.68 10.07 14.17
C LEU A 106 -22.57 11.27 15.11
N ASP A 107 -21.36 11.86 15.24
CA ASP A 107 -21.15 13.07 16.03
C ASP A 107 -22.00 14.26 15.54
N LYS A 108 -22.26 14.33 14.22
CA LYS A 108 -23.12 15.33 13.58
C LYS A 108 -24.63 15.02 13.68
N ARG A 109 -25.02 13.91 14.33
CA ARG A 109 -26.41 13.42 14.44
C ARG A 109 -27.10 13.21 13.09
N ILE A 110 -26.33 12.81 12.09
CA ILE A 110 -26.86 12.43 10.77
C ILE A 110 -27.51 11.04 10.90
N ASP A 111 -28.72 10.89 10.36
CA ASP A 111 -29.43 9.63 10.37
C ASP A 111 -28.93 8.71 9.25
N ILE A 112 -28.29 7.62 9.65
CA ILE A 112 -27.71 6.62 8.75
C ILE A 112 -28.75 5.83 7.94
N HIS A 113 -30.02 5.89 8.34
CA HIS A 113 -31.11 5.16 7.70
C HIS A 113 -31.80 5.97 6.59
N THR A 114 -31.53 7.28 6.50
CA THR A 114 -32.22 8.18 5.57
C THR A 114 -31.28 9.02 4.73
N THR A 115 -30.01 9.16 5.14
CA THR A 115 -29.04 9.99 4.44
C THR A 115 -28.28 9.19 3.38
N ALA A 116 -28.15 9.75 2.19
CA ALA A 116 -27.37 9.17 1.10
C ALA A 116 -25.86 9.29 1.37
N ILE A 117 -25.09 8.26 1.02
CA ILE A 117 -23.65 8.20 1.25
C ILE A 117 -22.90 9.29 0.49
N GLY A 118 -23.41 9.71 -0.68
CA GLY A 118 -22.85 10.80 -1.49
C GLY A 118 -22.82 12.16 -0.78
N GLU A 119 -23.63 12.35 0.25
CA GLU A 119 -23.67 13.58 1.06
C GLU A 119 -22.55 13.64 2.11
N VAL A 120 -22.08 12.47 2.57
CA VAL A 120 -21.13 12.36 3.69
C VAL A 120 -19.78 11.76 3.29
N MET A 121 -19.62 11.28 2.05
CA MET A 121 -18.36 10.76 1.54
C MET A 121 -17.26 11.83 1.49
N THR A 122 -16.01 11.38 1.64
CA THR A 122 -14.85 12.19 1.30
C THR A 122 -14.70 12.25 -0.22
N LYS A 123 -14.84 13.45 -0.77
CA LYS A 123 -14.70 13.73 -2.21
C LYS A 123 -13.24 13.95 -2.58
N ASN A 124 -12.89 13.69 -3.84
CA ASN A 124 -11.53 13.87 -4.38
C ASN A 124 -10.45 13.12 -3.58
N PRO A 125 -10.54 11.78 -3.45
CA PRO A 125 -9.51 11.01 -2.79
C PRO A 125 -8.18 11.09 -3.56
N THR A 126 -7.08 10.95 -2.84
CA THR A 126 -5.77 10.76 -3.46
C THR A 126 -5.76 9.41 -4.20
N THR A 127 -5.31 9.41 -5.46
CA THR A 127 -5.25 8.22 -6.30
C THR A 127 -3.82 7.96 -6.76
N ALA A 128 -3.52 6.69 -7.06
CA ALA A 128 -2.20 6.23 -7.49
C ALA A 128 -2.33 5.27 -8.67
N HIS A 129 -1.31 5.24 -9.53
CA HIS A 129 -1.27 4.31 -10.66
C HIS A 129 -0.90 2.89 -10.17
N PRO A 130 -1.48 1.80 -10.71
CA PRO A 130 -1.20 0.43 -10.26
C PRO A 130 0.29 0.03 -10.32
N GLU A 131 1.01 0.56 -11.31
CA GLU A 131 2.44 0.29 -11.51
C GLU A 131 3.38 1.06 -10.56
N MET A 132 2.84 1.97 -9.73
CA MET A 132 3.61 2.70 -8.73
C MET A 132 4.15 1.73 -7.68
N LEU A 133 5.37 1.98 -7.18
CA LEU A 133 5.92 1.19 -6.09
C LEU A 133 5.12 1.43 -4.81
N ALA A 134 4.83 0.38 -4.04
CA ALA A 134 4.06 0.48 -2.81
C ALA A 134 4.70 1.45 -1.79
N VAL A 135 6.04 1.58 -1.80
CA VAL A 135 6.76 2.55 -0.97
C VAL A 135 6.52 4.00 -1.37
N GLU A 136 6.32 4.27 -2.66
CA GLU A 136 6.00 5.60 -3.16
C GLU A 136 4.57 5.96 -2.79
N GLY A 137 3.64 5.00 -2.88
CA GLY A 137 2.24 5.16 -2.46
C GLY A 137 2.07 5.53 -0.99
N LEU A 138 2.98 5.14 -0.10
CA LEU A 138 2.95 5.53 1.32
C LEU A 138 3.23 7.03 1.55
N ASN A 139 3.86 7.70 0.59
CA ASN A 139 4.26 9.11 0.69
C ASN A 139 3.35 10.07 -0.09
N LEU A 140 2.20 9.59 -0.58
CA LEU A 140 1.14 10.40 -1.18
C LEU A 140 0.34 11.16 -0.13
#